data_AF-D5RA65-F1
#
_entry.id   AF-D5RA65-F1
#
_cell.length_a   1.000
_cell.length_b   1.000
_cell.length_c   1.000
_cell.angle_alpha   90.00
_cell.angle_beta   90.00
_cell.angle_gamma   90.00
#
_symmetry.space_group_name_H-M   'P 1'
#
loop_
_entity.id
_entity.type
_entity.pdbx_description
1 polymer ?
#
loop_
_entity_poly.entity_id
_entity_poly.type
_entity_poly.pdbx_seq_one_letter_code
_entity_poly.pdbx_strand_id
1 'polypeptide(L)'
;MREQILKNKLILIALSAVLLVSCGGSGGGGSSNAPINPGNNVSPTPKKSGIEDKINPTNPESAVNPSVPTPSKPTNPTNNVKRESLEELRARMDETKVREFIFNEQNNSIENIPMDNRVLNGDKVKVGVLDGDFINKKNYLENKYGNIEILERNYNPKHSNHGELVLKVLREKNKLGIIAGSIGENDDFSGKEGTTVIPKLETYEKVLEKFNPNQKVKVFSQSWGVPETIGSYISKSEEERMRAIAPGQTSSEGRKILDFYKKEVNKDTLFIWANGNTLVNNQNQVVLFNDAYYQGGLPHLYSELEKGWITVVGVKKKDGNMLNKHYTDTAHLAYPGNAKWWAISADAEVVDSKGVTHRGSSFAAPRVAKVAALVAEKYDWMIADQVRQTLFTTTDRTNIDENETYIRNIVTEPDEKYGWGMLNRERALKGPGAFINIRRQYQYSPSSNNIFKADITENKVSYFENDIFGDGGLEKLGKGTLHLTGNNSYERGSIVKEGTLEIHKIHANQINVENKGTLVLHSKAIIGYKVNSNSVIDEKEITASNITAKNLDNKGTVKVTGTTAVIGGDYIAHSGSTTEMDFSSKVRVLGKIDMQGGAITLSSNRYTTLRETATIMEASNVQGNIANVETNGMRTA
;
A
#
# COMPACT_ATOMS: atom_id res chain seq x y z
N MET A 1 -39.39 -59.94 -10.84
CA MET A 1 -39.72 -59.56 -9.46
C MET A 1 -39.54 -58.05 -9.34
N ARG A 2 -40.63 -57.36 -8.98
CA ARG A 2 -40.67 -55.93 -8.63
C ARG A 2 -40.12 -55.77 -7.21
N GLU A 3 -39.39 -54.69 -6.95
CA GLU A 3 -39.41 -53.92 -5.68
C GLU A 3 -38.64 -52.60 -5.92
N GLN A 4 -39.36 -51.55 -6.30
CA GLN A 4 -39.77 -50.40 -5.47
C GLN A 4 -38.63 -49.39 -5.20
N ILE A 5 -38.51 -48.47 -6.15
CA ILE A 5 -37.85 -47.17 -5.99
C ILE A 5 -38.72 -46.33 -5.04
N LEU A 6 -38.28 -46.12 -3.80
CA LEU A 6 -38.83 -45.07 -2.95
C LEU A 6 -38.20 -43.72 -3.35
N LYS A 7 -38.94 -42.97 -4.18
CA LYS A 7 -38.74 -41.53 -4.36
C LYS A 7 -39.16 -40.82 -3.06
N ASN A 8 -38.21 -40.52 -2.18
CA ASN A 8 -38.43 -39.44 -1.20
C ASN A 8 -37.93 -38.13 -1.78
N LYS A 9 -38.82 -37.44 -2.51
CA LYS A 9 -38.70 -35.99 -2.73
C LYS A 9 -39.02 -35.30 -1.41
N LEU A 10 -38.03 -35.14 -0.53
CA LEU A 10 -38.09 -34.13 0.53
C LEU A 10 -37.58 -32.82 -0.08
N ILE A 11 -38.51 -32.05 -0.63
CA ILE A 11 -38.30 -30.63 -0.89
C ILE A 11 -38.26 -29.97 0.49
N LEU A 12 -37.06 -29.71 1.01
CA LEU A 12 -36.91 -28.91 2.22
C LEU A 12 -36.91 -27.44 1.79
N ILE A 13 -37.97 -26.74 2.16
CA ILE A 13 -38.01 -25.28 2.08
C ILE A 13 -37.17 -24.78 3.26
N ALA A 14 -35.96 -24.28 2.98
CA ALA A 14 -35.21 -23.50 3.96
C ALA A 14 -35.97 -22.20 4.19
N LEU A 15 -36.84 -22.19 5.20
CA LEU A 15 -37.56 -20.99 5.60
C LEU A 15 -36.63 -20.15 6.48
N SER A 16 -35.82 -19.30 5.86
CA SER A 16 -35.08 -18.25 6.58
C SER A 16 -36.05 -17.14 6.97
N ALA A 17 -36.56 -17.20 8.21
CA ALA A 17 -37.25 -16.07 8.81
C ALA A 17 -36.21 -15.07 9.33
N VAL A 18 -36.02 -13.96 8.63
CA VAL A 18 -35.26 -12.83 9.16
C VAL A 18 -36.19 -12.06 10.09
N LEU A 19 -35.97 -12.23 11.40
CA LEU A 19 -36.59 -11.37 12.40
C LEU A 19 -35.75 -10.09 12.50
N LEU A 20 -36.34 -8.97 12.08
CA LEU A 20 -35.79 -7.65 12.32
C LEU A 20 -36.03 -7.30 13.80
N VAL A 21 -35.02 -7.50 14.64
CA VAL A 21 -35.08 -7.10 16.05
C VAL A 21 -34.76 -5.61 16.12
N SER A 22 -35.80 -4.80 16.36
CA SER A 22 -35.69 -3.35 16.61
C SER A 22 -35.84 -3.10 18.10
N CYS A 23 -34.90 -2.41 18.71
CA CYS A 23 -34.98 -1.97 20.11
C CYS A 23 -35.94 -0.78 20.22
N GLY A 24 -37.23 -1.03 20.48
CA GLY A 24 -38.25 0.00 20.68
C GLY A 24 -38.82 -0.03 22.09
N GLY A 25 -38.39 0.92 22.94
CA GLY A 25 -38.98 1.16 24.26
C GLY A 25 -40.23 2.04 24.18
N SER A 26 -41.34 1.58 24.75
CA SER A 26 -42.58 2.35 24.96
C SER A 26 -43.41 1.78 26.11
N GLY A 27 -43.40 2.50 27.26
CA GLY A 27 -44.57 2.86 28.06
C GLY A 27 -45.44 1.80 28.77
N GLY A 28 -45.45 1.85 30.12
CA GLY A 28 -46.67 2.12 30.90
C GLY A 28 -47.54 0.97 31.45
N GLY A 29 -47.42 0.69 32.75
CA GLY A 29 -48.53 0.67 33.73
C GLY A 29 -49.57 -0.48 33.78
N GLY A 30 -49.62 -1.20 34.92
CA GLY A 30 -50.89 -1.44 35.64
C GLY A 30 -51.46 -2.86 35.82
N SER A 31 -51.25 -3.41 37.03
CA SER A 31 -52.20 -4.17 37.91
C SER A 31 -52.78 -5.57 37.55
N SER A 32 -52.33 -6.56 38.34
CA SER A 32 -53.05 -7.62 39.10
C SER A 32 -54.44 -8.17 38.67
N ASN A 33 -54.56 -9.50 38.55
CA ASN A 33 -55.19 -10.38 39.56
C ASN A 33 -55.20 -11.87 39.13
N ALA A 34 -54.82 -12.75 40.07
CA ALA A 34 -55.15 -14.18 40.09
C ALA A 34 -56.60 -14.36 40.64
N PRO A 35 -57.25 -15.56 40.80
CA PRO A 35 -56.64 -16.89 41.01
C PRO A 35 -57.40 -18.13 40.43
N ILE A 36 -56.83 -19.33 40.61
CA ILE A 36 -57.36 -20.50 41.37
C ILE A 36 -56.74 -21.82 40.86
N ASN A 37 -56.16 -22.57 41.81
CA ASN A 37 -55.68 -23.97 41.79
C ASN A 37 -56.79 -24.86 42.40
N PRO A 38 -56.88 -26.22 42.26
CA PRO A 38 -55.95 -27.13 42.97
C PRO A 38 -55.70 -28.53 42.35
N GLY A 39 -54.62 -29.20 42.77
CA GLY A 39 -54.60 -30.69 42.89
C GLY A 39 -53.26 -31.44 42.78
N ASN A 40 -52.52 -31.55 43.90
CA ASN A 40 -51.84 -32.71 44.54
C ASN A 40 -51.65 -34.04 43.72
N ASN A 41 -50.63 -34.91 43.88
CA ASN A 41 -49.65 -35.18 44.95
C ASN A 41 -48.59 -36.26 44.52
N VAL A 42 -47.39 -36.17 45.12
CA VAL A 42 -46.55 -37.25 45.70
C VAL A 42 -45.67 -38.20 44.82
N SER A 43 -44.38 -38.24 45.22
CA SER A 43 -43.28 -39.17 44.85
C SER A 43 -43.22 -40.38 45.80
N PRO A 44 -42.55 -41.51 45.47
CA PRO A 44 -41.30 -41.79 46.20
C PRO A 44 -40.23 -42.64 45.44
N THR A 45 -38.95 -42.34 45.67
CA THR A 45 -37.80 -43.29 45.67
C THR A 45 -37.76 -44.06 47.01
N PRO A 46 -37.10 -45.24 47.22
CA PRO A 46 -35.67 -45.50 46.91
C PRO A 46 -35.22 -47.00 46.68
N LYS A 47 -33.98 -47.24 46.18
CA LYS A 47 -32.91 -48.09 46.80
C LYS A 47 -31.74 -48.46 45.86
N LYS A 48 -30.55 -48.54 46.46
CA LYS A 48 -29.21 -48.91 45.93
C LYS A 48 -28.88 -50.40 46.14
N SER A 49 -27.97 -50.93 45.31
CA SER A 49 -26.79 -51.79 45.60
C SER A 49 -25.98 -51.81 44.29
N GLY A 50 -24.65 -51.67 44.14
CA GLY A 50 -23.49 -51.99 44.98
C GLY A 50 -22.63 -53.01 44.20
N ILE A 51 -21.39 -52.66 43.82
CA ILE A 51 -20.15 -53.49 43.69
C ILE A 51 -19.06 -52.70 42.91
N GLU A 52 -17.88 -52.61 43.51
CA GLU A 52 -16.61 -52.05 43.01
C GLU A 52 -15.69 -53.15 42.44
N ASP A 53 -14.69 -52.76 41.62
CA ASP A 53 -13.24 -53.14 41.65
C ASP A 53 -12.59 -52.73 40.30
N LYS A 54 -11.57 -51.85 40.18
CA LYS A 54 -10.15 -51.77 40.62
C LYS A 54 -9.14 -51.91 39.44
N ILE A 55 -8.45 -50.80 39.15
CA ILE A 55 -6.99 -50.58 38.90
C ILE A 55 -6.18 -51.39 37.83
N ASN A 56 -5.57 -50.62 36.91
CA ASN A 56 -4.33 -50.72 36.05
C ASN A 56 -3.22 -51.74 36.45
N PRO A 57 -2.17 -52.12 35.64
CA PRO A 57 -1.35 -51.26 34.74
C PRO A 57 -0.63 -51.95 33.52
N THR A 58 0.29 -51.21 32.88
CA THR A 58 1.50 -51.60 32.08
C THR A 58 1.49 -51.57 30.54
N ASN A 59 2.34 -50.68 30.02
CA ASN A 59 3.00 -50.63 28.69
C ASN A 59 4.40 -51.31 28.85
N PRO A 60 5.12 -51.78 27.80
CA PRO A 60 5.89 -50.86 26.94
C PRO A 60 6.18 -51.28 25.48
N GLU A 61 6.56 -50.24 24.71
CA GLU A 61 7.56 -50.18 23.61
C GLU A 61 7.28 -50.62 22.14
N SER A 62 7.28 -49.57 21.28
CA SER A 62 8.15 -49.36 20.10
C SER A 62 7.87 -50.07 18.76
N ALA A 63 7.36 -49.30 17.78
CA ALA A 63 7.91 -49.24 16.42
C ALA A 63 7.38 -48.01 15.65
N VAL A 64 8.30 -47.18 15.18
CA VAL A 64 8.08 -45.96 14.38
C VAL A 64 8.08 -46.32 12.90
N ASN A 65 7.14 -45.77 12.12
CA ASN A 65 7.31 -45.56 10.67
C ASN A 65 6.57 -44.27 10.24
N PRO A 66 7.12 -43.46 9.32
CA PRO A 66 6.78 -42.05 9.16
C PRO A 66 5.55 -41.85 8.27
N SER A 67 4.50 -41.25 8.82
CA SER A 67 3.34 -40.80 8.05
C SER A 67 3.58 -39.40 7.48
N VAL A 68 3.46 -39.31 6.16
CA VAL A 68 3.30 -38.13 5.30
C VAL A 68 2.53 -37.00 6.00
N PRO A 69 2.96 -35.71 5.89
CA PRO A 69 2.22 -34.62 6.50
C PRO A 69 0.87 -34.44 5.81
N THR A 70 -0.20 -34.72 6.54
CA THR A 70 -1.57 -34.36 6.18
C THR A 70 -1.67 -32.83 6.10
N PRO A 71 -2.28 -32.23 5.07
CA PRO A 71 -2.52 -30.80 5.01
C PRO A 71 -3.31 -30.37 6.24
N SER A 72 -2.80 -29.36 6.96
CA SER A 72 -3.50 -28.73 8.07
C SER A 72 -4.86 -28.21 7.60
N LYS A 73 -5.92 -28.69 8.25
CA LYS A 73 -7.29 -28.18 8.13
C LYS A 73 -7.28 -26.66 8.32
N PRO A 74 -8.00 -25.86 7.51
CA PRO A 74 -8.19 -24.46 7.81
C PRO A 74 -9.00 -24.36 9.11
N THR A 75 -8.38 -23.89 10.18
CA THR A 75 -9.08 -23.56 11.42
C THR A 75 -9.77 -22.21 11.23
N ASN A 76 -11.05 -22.24 10.88
CA ASN A 76 -11.94 -21.09 11.08
C ASN A 76 -12.00 -20.81 12.59
N PRO A 77 -11.67 -19.60 13.08
CA PRO A 77 -11.78 -19.28 14.49
C PRO A 77 -13.24 -18.95 14.83
N THR A 78 -14.14 -19.92 14.71
CA THR A 78 -15.51 -19.78 15.23
C THR A 78 -15.53 -20.13 16.71
N ASN A 79 -15.16 -19.16 17.56
CA ASN A 79 -15.60 -19.19 18.95
C ASN A 79 -17.12 -19.00 18.97
N ASN A 80 -17.86 -20.11 18.95
CA ASN A 80 -19.32 -20.19 19.19
C ASN A 80 -19.68 -19.85 20.66
N VAL A 81 -18.97 -18.93 21.31
CA VAL A 81 -19.36 -18.41 22.62
C VAL A 81 -20.55 -17.49 22.39
N LYS A 82 -21.66 -17.74 23.10
CA LYS A 82 -22.83 -16.87 23.07
C LYS A 82 -22.40 -15.47 23.51
N ARG A 83 -22.30 -14.55 22.56
CA ARG A 83 -21.97 -13.14 22.82
C ARG A 83 -23.23 -12.40 23.22
N GLU A 84 -23.05 -11.47 24.14
CA GLU A 84 -24.11 -10.55 24.52
C GLU A 84 -24.47 -9.65 23.33
N SER A 85 -25.77 -9.44 23.15
CA SER A 85 -26.32 -8.61 22.09
C SER A 85 -26.08 -7.12 22.38
N LEU A 86 -26.08 -6.30 21.33
CA LEU A 86 -25.97 -4.85 21.49
C LEU A 86 -27.09 -4.25 22.37
N GLU A 87 -28.28 -4.86 22.34
CA GLU A 87 -29.42 -4.47 23.17
C GLU A 87 -29.19 -4.79 24.66
N GLU A 88 -28.77 -6.01 24.98
CA GLU A 88 -28.44 -6.41 26.35
C GLU A 88 -27.32 -5.53 26.93
N LEU A 89 -26.30 -5.22 26.11
CA LEU A 89 -25.24 -4.30 26.48
C LEU A 89 -25.81 -2.92 26.82
N ARG A 90 -26.59 -2.31 25.92
CA ARG A 90 -27.19 -0.98 26.11
C ARG A 90 -28.21 -0.92 27.24
N ALA A 91 -28.87 -2.03 27.56
CA ALA A 91 -29.80 -2.11 28.68
C ALA A 91 -29.09 -1.99 30.05
N ARG A 92 -27.82 -2.43 30.15
CA ARG A 92 -27.08 -2.48 31.41
C ARG A 92 -25.92 -1.47 31.52
N MET A 93 -25.51 -0.83 30.42
CA MET A 93 -24.40 0.13 30.43
C MET A 93 -24.63 1.31 29.47
N ASP A 94 -24.00 2.44 29.76
CA ASP A 94 -24.00 3.61 28.88
C ASP A 94 -23.23 3.37 27.57
N GLU A 95 -23.49 4.20 26.56
CA GLU A 95 -22.92 4.04 25.22
C GLU A 95 -21.38 4.07 25.19
N THR A 96 -20.73 4.74 26.14
CA THR A 96 -19.25 4.74 26.25
C THR A 96 -18.75 3.35 26.64
N LYS A 97 -19.36 2.73 27.65
CA LYS A 97 -19.02 1.37 28.07
C LYS A 97 -19.39 0.33 27.01
N VAL A 98 -20.48 0.54 26.27
CA VAL A 98 -20.84 -0.32 25.13
C VAL A 98 -19.71 -0.29 24.11
N ARG A 99 -19.25 0.92 23.72
CA ARG A 99 -18.14 1.09 22.77
C ARG A 99 -16.87 0.42 23.28
N GLU A 100 -16.54 0.58 24.56
CA GLU A 100 -15.37 -0.06 25.16
C GLU A 100 -15.45 -1.59 25.11
N PHE A 101 -16.61 -2.15 25.43
CA PHE A 101 -16.84 -3.60 25.37
C PHE A 101 -16.68 -4.14 23.95
N ILE A 102 -17.33 -3.54 22.95
CA ILE A 102 -17.25 -4.00 21.57
C ILE A 102 -15.83 -3.86 21.00
N PHE A 103 -15.11 -2.81 21.40
CA PHE A 103 -13.73 -2.57 20.99
C PHE A 103 -12.80 -3.63 21.56
N ASN A 104 -12.96 -3.97 22.84
CA ASN A 104 -12.19 -5.04 23.47
C ASN A 104 -12.48 -6.41 22.85
N GLU A 105 -13.74 -6.71 22.50
CA GLU A 105 -14.08 -7.93 21.76
C GLU A 105 -13.39 -7.98 20.39
N GLN A 106 -13.38 -6.86 19.66
CA GLN A 106 -12.72 -6.74 18.37
C GLN A 106 -11.19 -6.94 18.49
N ASN A 107 -10.55 -6.34 19.49
CA ASN A 107 -9.11 -6.47 19.72
C ASN A 107 -8.71 -7.91 20.08
N ASN A 108 -9.57 -8.60 20.83
CA ASN A 108 -9.39 -9.99 21.22
C ASN A 108 -9.61 -10.99 20.05
N SER A 109 -10.00 -10.52 18.86
CA SER A 109 -10.07 -11.39 17.69
C SER A 109 -8.69 -11.96 17.33
N ILE A 110 -8.66 -13.27 17.08
CA ILE A 110 -7.48 -14.02 16.67
C ILE A 110 -7.36 -14.15 15.13
N GLU A 111 -8.19 -13.43 14.37
CA GLU A 111 -8.11 -13.44 12.91
C GLU A 111 -6.74 -12.89 12.46
N ASN A 112 -6.05 -13.69 11.64
CA ASN A 112 -4.77 -13.30 11.06
C ASN A 112 -4.98 -12.35 9.90
N ILE A 113 -4.29 -11.21 9.94
CA ILE A 113 -4.29 -10.24 8.86
C ILE A 113 -3.28 -10.72 7.80
N PRO A 114 -3.69 -10.86 6.53
CA PRO A 114 -2.81 -11.34 5.49
C PRO A 114 -1.69 -10.33 5.22
N MET A 115 -0.53 -10.83 4.80
CA MET A 115 0.59 -10.04 4.33
C MET A 115 1.03 -10.56 2.96
N ASP A 116 1.66 -9.69 2.18
CA ASP A 116 2.25 -10.09 0.92
C ASP A 116 3.59 -10.80 1.17
N ASN A 117 3.61 -12.12 1.00
CA ASN A 117 4.80 -12.93 1.23
C ASN A 117 5.72 -13.05 -0.01
N ARG A 118 5.41 -12.34 -1.11
CA ARG A 118 6.24 -12.36 -2.32
C ARG A 118 7.60 -11.73 -2.05
N VAL A 119 8.67 -12.46 -2.32
CA VAL A 119 10.04 -11.94 -2.27
C VAL A 119 10.41 -11.34 -3.62
N LEU A 120 10.56 -10.01 -3.66
CA LEU A 120 10.96 -9.29 -4.87
C LEU A 120 12.45 -8.97 -4.82
N ASN A 121 13.20 -9.62 -5.71
CA ASN A 121 14.64 -9.43 -5.85
C ASN A 121 15.01 -8.62 -7.11
N GLY A 122 14.03 -8.24 -7.95
CA GLY A 122 14.23 -7.49 -9.19
C GLY A 122 14.51 -8.32 -10.44
N ASP A 123 14.55 -9.65 -10.38
CA ASP A 123 14.93 -10.51 -11.52
C ASP A 123 13.96 -10.45 -12.72
N LYS A 124 12.75 -9.92 -12.54
CA LYS A 124 11.74 -9.77 -13.60
C LYS A 124 11.68 -8.39 -14.26
N VAL A 125 12.37 -7.41 -13.70
CA VAL A 125 12.35 -6.02 -14.19
C VAL A 125 13.75 -5.52 -14.48
N LYS A 126 13.85 -4.58 -15.43
CA LYS A 126 15.10 -3.91 -15.81
C LYS A 126 15.08 -2.44 -15.41
N VAL A 127 16.26 -1.86 -15.23
CA VAL A 127 16.50 -0.41 -15.14
C VAL A 127 17.46 0.01 -16.26
N GLY A 128 17.10 1.07 -16.96
CA GLY A 128 17.97 1.75 -17.91
C GLY A 128 18.95 2.65 -17.16
N VAL A 129 20.25 2.57 -17.45
CA VAL A 129 21.29 3.37 -16.81
C VAL A 129 22.08 4.09 -17.88
N LEU A 130 22.16 5.42 -17.78
CA LEU A 130 22.99 6.24 -18.64
C LEU A 130 24.09 6.90 -17.82
N ASP A 131 25.34 6.61 -18.18
CA ASP A 131 26.54 7.11 -17.49
C ASP A 131 27.72 7.20 -18.48
N GLY A 132 28.89 7.67 -18.03
CA GLY A 132 30.03 7.96 -18.89
C GLY A 132 30.52 6.76 -19.71
N ASP A 133 30.77 5.61 -19.06
CA ASP A 133 31.41 4.46 -19.71
C ASP A 133 30.97 3.13 -19.09
N PHE A 134 30.62 2.19 -19.97
CA PHE A 134 30.37 0.77 -19.68
C PHE A 134 31.08 -0.15 -20.70
N ILE A 135 31.59 0.40 -21.81
CA ILE A 135 32.08 -0.37 -22.95
C ILE A 135 33.53 -0.81 -22.71
N ASN A 136 34.40 0.07 -22.20
CA ASN A 136 35.82 -0.28 -22.02
C ASN A 136 36.05 -1.45 -21.04
N LYS A 137 35.10 -1.69 -20.12
CA LYS A 137 35.11 -2.81 -19.18
C LYS A 137 33.95 -3.79 -19.39
N LYS A 138 33.38 -3.85 -20.60
CA LYS A 138 32.18 -4.64 -20.89
C LYS A 138 32.26 -6.08 -20.36
N ASN A 139 33.27 -6.84 -20.79
CA ASN A 139 33.44 -8.24 -20.38
C ASN A 139 33.55 -8.40 -18.86
N TYR A 140 34.23 -7.48 -18.17
CA TYR A 140 34.32 -7.50 -16.71
C TYR A 140 32.96 -7.25 -16.05
N LEU A 141 32.20 -6.27 -16.55
CA LEU A 141 30.88 -5.93 -16.01
C LEU A 141 29.86 -7.04 -16.26
N GLU A 142 29.85 -7.66 -17.43
CA GLU A 142 28.99 -8.80 -17.78
C GLU A 142 29.32 -10.04 -16.93
N ASN A 143 30.60 -10.31 -16.69
CA ASN A 143 31.03 -11.40 -15.81
C ASN A 143 30.69 -11.14 -14.34
N LYS A 144 30.75 -9.88 -13.90
CA LYS A 144 30.48 -9.47 -12.51
C LYS A 144 28.99 -9.41 -12.21
N TYR A 145 28.18 -8.91 -13.15
CA TYR A 145 26.75 -8.71 -12.99
C TYR A 145 25.99 -9.60 -13.98
N GLY A 146 25.32 -10.63 -13.49
CA GLY A 146 24.35 -11.36 -14.31
C GLY A 146 23.12 -10.49 -14.64
N ASN A 147 22.53 -10.69 -15.82
CA ASN A 147 21.39 -9.92 -16.34
C ASN A 147 21.69 -8.43 -16.57
N ILE A 148 22.84 -8.13 -17.17
CA ILE A 148 23.20 -6.80 -17.68
C ILE A 148 23.29 -6.85 -19.20
N GLU A 149 22.77 -5.83 -19.85
CA GLU A 149 22.87 -5.62 -21.29
C GLU A 149 23.58 -4.28 -21.53
N ILE A 150 24.81 -4.34 -22.03
CA ILE A 150 25.60 -3.15 -22.35
C ILE A 150 25.39 -2.81 -23.82
N LEU A 151 24.89 -1.61 -24.09
CA LEU A 151 24.60 -1.16 -25.45
C LEU A 151 25.87 -0.76 -26.19
N GLU A 152 26.02 -1.27 -27.41
CA GLU A 152 27.14 -0.94 -28.29
C GLU A 152 27.06 0.49 -28.83
N ARG A 153 28.24 1.03 -29.17
CA ARG A 153 28.40 2.32 -29.85
C ARG A 153 29.42 2.20 -30.97
N ASN A 154 29.27 3.06 -31.99
CA ASN A 154 30.20 3.12 -33.12
C ASN A 154 31.60 3.64 -32.74
N TYR A 155 31.73 4.31 -31.60
CA TYR A 155 32.98 4.87 -31.09
C TYR A 155 33.12 4.54 -29.60
N ASN A 156 34.35 4.29 -29.16
CA ASN A 156 34.63 4.02 -27.76
C ASN A 156 34.38 5.27 -26.91
N PRO A 157 33.65 5.15 -25.80
CA PRO A 157 33.47 6.26 -24.87
C PRO A 157 34.80 6.57 -24.16
N LYS A 158 34.93 7.78 -23.63
CA LYS A 158 36.07 8.13 -22.79
C LYS A 158 36.07 7.27 -21.53
N HIS A 159 37.23 6.69 -21.20
CA HIS A 159 37.33 5.80 -20.05
C HIS A 159 36.94 6.50 -18.74
N SER A 160 35.99 5.91 -18.02
CA SER A 160 35.55 6.38 -16.71
C SER A 160 35.14 5.20 -15.83
N ASN A 161 35.54 5.21 -14.57
CA ASN A 161 35.10 4.22 -13.58
C ASN A 161 33.79 4.60 -12.88
N HIS A 162 33.24 5.78 -13.14
CA HIS A 162 32.04 6.29 -12.47
C HIS A 162 30.83 5.37 -12.69
N GLY A 163 30.58 4.94 -13.93
CA GLY A 163 29.51 4.01 -14.26
C GLY A 163 29.61 2.67 -13.52
N GLU A 164 30.83 2.15 -13.31
CA GLU A 164 31.04 0.92 -12.52
C GLU A 164 30.57 1.08 -11.06
N LEU A 165 30.82 2.24 -10.44
CA LEU A 165 30.36 2.54 -9.08
C LEU A 165 28.84 2.71 -9.01
N VAL A 166 28.24 3.35 -10.01
CA VAL A 166 26.78 3.48 -10.13
C VAL A 166 26.13 2.09 -10.24
N LEU A 167 26.68 1.20 -11.06
CA LEU A 167 26.19 -0.19 -11.17
C LEU A 167 26.37 -0.97 -9.87
N LYS A 168 27.48 -0.75 -9.13
CA LYS A 168 27.69 -1.36 -7.81
C LYS A 168 26.56 -1.01 -6.84
N VAL A 169 26.17 0.27 -6.78
CA VAL A 169 25.08 0.73 -5.92
C VAL A 169 23.72 0.18 -6.38
N LEU A 170 23.46 0.25 -7.68
CA LEU A 170 22.21 -0.24 -8.26
C LEU A 170 22.02 -1.74 -7.99
N ARG A 171 23.08 -2.54 -8.08
CA ARG A 171 23.04 -4.00 -7.88
C ARG A 171 23.25 -4.48 -6.45
N GLU A 172 23.43 -3.57 -5.50
CA GLU A 172 23.59 -3.95 -4.10
C GLU A 172 22.37 -4.74 -3.59
N LYS A 173 22.63 -5.99 -3.19
CA LYS A 173 21.67 -6.94 -2.59
C LYS A 173 20.42 -7.21 -3.43
N ASN A 174 20.55 -7.26 -4.77
CA ASN A 174 19.44 -7.57 -5.67
C ASN A 174 19.89 -8.20 -7.01
N LYS A 175 18.92 -8.64 -7.81
CA LYS A 175 19.08 -9.28 -9.12
C LYS A 175 18.49 -8.46 -10.27
N LEU A 176 18.26 -7.17 -10.05
CA LEU A 176 17.65 -6.25 -11.01
C LEU A 176 18.35 -6.27 -12.35
N GLY A 177 17.61 -6.50 -13.43
CA GLY A 177 18.20 -6.44 -14.76
C GLY A 177 18.66 -5.01 -15.10
N ILE A 178 19.72 -4.87 -15.89
CA ILE A 178 20.28 -3.56 -16.26
C ILE A 178 20.37 -3.45 -17.76
N ILE A 179 20.02 -2.28 -18.29
CA ILE A 179 20.29 -1.86 -19.67
C ILE A 179 21.22 -0.65 -19.57
N ALA A 180 22.49 -0.81 -19.92
CA ALA A 180 23.52 0.20 -19.70
C ALA A 180 23.91 0.89 -21.01
N GLY A 181 23.68 2.20 -21.11
CA GLY A 181 24.07 3.03 -22.25
C GLY A 181 25.18 4.01 -21.89
N SER A 182 26.32 3.94 -22.59
CA SER A 182 27.44 4.87 -22.37
C SER A 182 27.21 6.20 -23.09
N ILE A 183 27.36 7.33 -22.40
CA ILE A 183 27.19 8.68 -22.94
C ILE A 183 28.44 9.56 -22.80
N GLY A 184 29.56 9.04 -22.31
CA GLY A 184 30.81 9.77 -22.25
C GLY A 184 31.45 9.90 -23.64
N GLU A 185 32.06 11.06 -23.91
CA GLU A 185 32.84 11.34 -25.11
C GLU A 185 34.12 12.13 -24.76
N ASN A 186 35.09 12.13 -25.69
CA ASN A 186 36.23 13.03 -25.61
C ASN A 186 35.77 14.45 -25.96
N ASP A 187 36.06 15.40 -25.09
CA ASP A 187 35.68 16.80 -25.29
C ASP A 187 36.70 17.49 -26.20
N ASP A 188 36.57 17.29 -27.52
CA ASP A 188 37.38 18.00 -28.51
C ASP A 188 36.91 19.46 -28.72
N PHE A 189 35.79 19.87 -28.08
CA PHE A 189 35.16 21.18 -28.30
C PHE A 189 35.54 22.24 -27.26
N SER A 190 35.94 21.86 -26.04
CA SER A 190 36.24 22.82 -24.95
C SER A 190 37.74 23.09 -24.71
N GLY A 191 38.63 22.34 -25.36
CA GLY A 191 40.07 22.46 -25.15
C GLY A 191 40.54 22.15 -23.71
N LYS A 192 39.67 21.57 -22.87
CA LYS A 192 40.00 21.12 -21.51
C LYS A 192 39.96 19.59 -21.47
N GLU A 193 41.04 18.97 -20.99
CA GLU A 193 41.04 17.54 -20.68
C GLU A 193 40.00 17.25 -19.58
N GLY A 194 38.83 16.75 -19.96
CA GLY A 194 37.72 16.43 -19.06
C GLY A 194 36.81 15.35 -19.62
N THR A 195 36.13 14.59 -18.76
CA THR A 195 35.13 13.59 -19.17
C THR A 195 33.79 14.29 -19.28
N THR A 196 33.35 14.57 -20.50
CA THR A 196 32.07 15.24 -20.75
C THR A 196 31.02 14.20 -21.12
N VAL A 197 29.87 14.26 -20.45
CA VAL A 197 28.68 13.47 -20.82
C VAL A 197 27.98 14.18 -21.97
N ILE A 198 27.81 13.46 -23.08
CA ILE A 198 27.20 13.95 -24.32
C ILE A 198 26.01 13.04 -24.63
N PRO A 199 24.84 13.29 -24.03
CA PRO A 199 23.65 12.47 -24.26
C PRO A 199 23.12 12.66 -25.68
N LYS A 200 22.59 11.59 -26.26
CA LYS A 200 21.97 11.57 -27.60
C LYS A 200 20.62 10.88 -27.50
N LEU A 201 19.64 11.34 -28.26
CA LEU A 201 18.31 10.71 -28.31
C LEU A 201 18.42 9.22 -28.65
N GLU A 202 19.28 8.87 -29.62
CA GLU A 202 19.51 7.49 -30.05
C GLU A 202 19.85 6.54 -28.88
N THR A 203 20.64 7.00 -27.90
CA THR A 203 20.98 6.19 -26.73
C THR A 203 19.76 5.92 -25.86
N TYR A 204 18.91 6.92 -25.63
CA TYR A 204 17.67 6.73 -24.88
C TYR A 204 16.70 5.78 -25.59
N GLU A 205 16.56 5.92 -26.90
CA GLU A 205 15.70 5.06 -27.72
C GLU A 205 16.18 3.60 -27.67
N LYS A 206 17.49 3.36 -27.85
CA LYS A 206 18.06 2.01 -27.72
C LYS A 206 17.86 1.42 -26.33
N VAL A 207 18.01 2.22 -25.26
CA VAL A 207 17.72 1.74 -23.90
C VAL A 207 16.24 1.37 -23.77
N LEU A 208 15.35 2.23 -24.28
CA LEU A 208 13.90 2.02 -24.24
C LEU A 208 13.48 0.73 -24.97
N GLU A 209 14.07 0.45 -26.13
CA GLU A 209 13.83 -0.75 -26.95
C GLU A 209 14.19 -2.06 -26.24
N LYS A 210 15.10 -2.03 -25.26
CA LYS A 210 15.54 -3.22 -24.50
C LYS A 210 14.69 -3.52 -23.27
N PHE A 211 13.76 -2.64 -22.90
CA PHE A 211 12.80 -2.97 -21.85
C PHE A 211 11.82 -4.04 -22.33
N ASN A 212 11.40 -4.89 -21.39
CA ASN A 212 10.29 -5.79 -21.65
C ASN A 212 9.01 -4.96 -21.91
N PRO A 213 8.27 -5.18 -23.01
CA PRO A 213 7.02 -4.48 -23.27
C PRO A 213 5.97 -4.61 -22.16
N ASN A 214 6.01 -5.71 -21.39
CA ASN A 214 5.12 -5.95 -20.25
C ASN A 214 5.55 -5.25 -18.96
N GLN A 215 6.76 -4.69 -18.91
CA GLN A 215 7.17 -3.84 -17.81
C GLN A 215 6.52 -2.46 -17.97
N LYS A 216 5.40 -2.25 -17.27
CA LYS A 216 4.58 -1.03 -17.38
C LYS A 216 5.39 0.24 -17.10
N VAL A 217 6.07 0.28 -15.95
CA VAL A 217 6.91 1.43 -15.57
C VAL A 217 8.35 1.20 -16.01
N LYS A 218 8.84 2.02 -16.94
CA LYS A 218 10.25 1.99 -17.40
C LYS A 218 11.06 2.97 -16.58
N VAL A 219 12.04 2.47 -15.84
CA VAL A 219 12.83 3.30 -14.92
C VAL A 219 14.20 3.58 -15.52
N PHE A 220 14.55 4.87 -15.63
CA PHE A 220 15.86 5.35 -16.04
C PHE A 220 16.60 5.94 -14.84
N SER A 221 17.83 5.48 -14.58
CA SER A 221 18.76 6.04 -13.59
C SER A 221 19.83 6.87 -14.29
N GLN A 222 19.97 8.13 -13.87
CA GLN A 222 20.83 9.11 -14.53
C GLN A 222 21.68 9.85 -13.51
N SER A 223 22.96 9.49 -13.46
CA SER A 223 23.89 9.89 -12.40
C SER A 223 24.82 11.04 -12.82
N TRP A 224 24.30 11.97 -13.64
CA TRP A 224 25.01 13.12 -14.21
C TRP A 224 24.10 14.35 -14.28
N GLY A 225 24.70 15.54 -14.44
CA GLY A 225 23.95 16.80 -14.64
C GLY A 225 24.86 18.00 -14.88
N VAL A 226 24.31 19.06 -15.49
CA VAL A 226 24.97 20.36 -15.71
C VAL A 226 25.00 21.11 -14.37
N PRO A 227 26.19 21.55 -13.90
CA PRO A 227 26.36 22.10 -12.56
C PRO A 227 25.97 23.58 -12.49
N GLU A 228 24.71 23.85 -12.82
CA GLU A 228 24.05 25.15 -12.74
C GLU A 228 22.65 24.95 -12.15
N THR A 229 22.18 25.89 -11.33
CA THR A 229 20.87 25.80 -10.68
C THR A 229 19.76 25.90 -11.71
N ILE A 230 18.71 25.09 -11.54
CA ILE A 230 17.53 25.19 -12.40
C ILE A 230 16.88 26.59 -12.34
N GLY A 231 16.88 27.24 -11.17
CA GLY A 231 16.38 28.61 -11.04
C GLY A 231 17.08 29.63 -11.93
N SER A 232 18.38 29.45 -12.22
CA SER A 232 19.12 30.36 -13.13
C SER A 232 18.62 30.30 -14.57
N TYR A 233 17.98 29.21 -14.98
CA TYR A 233 17.51 29.01 -16.35
C TYR A 233 16.20 29.72 -16.67
N ILE A 234 15.52 30.31 -15.68
CA ILE A 234 14.29 31.10 -15.87
C ILE A 234 14.55 32.31 -16.78
N SER A 235 15.73 32.93 -16.70
CA SER A 235 16.10 34.09 -17.53
C SER A 235 16.85 33.73 -18.82
N LYS A 236 17.35 32.50 -18.95
CA LYS A 236 18.08 32.04 -20.15
C LYS A 236 17.18 31.87 -21.36
N SER A 237 17.75 32.04 -22.56
CA SER A 237 17.07 31.83 -23.82
C SER A 237 16.67 30.37 -24.04
N GLU A 238 15.72 30.13 -24.94
CA GLU A 238 15.34 28.76 -25.31
C GLU A 238 16.52 27.98 -25.90
N GLU A 239 17.40 28.63 -26.69
CA GLU A 239 18.58 27.97 -27.25
C GLU A 239 19.51 27.46 -26.14
N GLU A 240 19.80 28.30 -25.14
CA GLU A 240 20.64 27.92 -24.00
C GLU A 240 20.02 26.77 -23.19
N ARG A 241 18.70 26.81 -22.95
CA ARG A 241 17.97 25.72 -22.28
C ARG A 241 18.12 24.41 -23.04
N MET A 242 17.87 24.42 -24.35
CA MET A 242 17.97 23.20 -25.17
C MET A 242 19.39 22.65 -25.21
N ARG A 243 20.41 23.52 -25.34
CA ARG A 243 21.81 23.09 -25.26
C ARG A 243 22.16 22.49 -23.89
N ALA A 244 21.56 22.97 -22.81
CA ALA A 244 21.78 22.40 -21.48
C ALA A 244 21.06 21.05 -21.27
N ILE A 245 19.99 20.75 -22.01
CA ILE A 245 19.37 19.41 -22.02
C ILE A 245 20.33 18.39 -22.67
N ALA A 246 20.99 18.80 -23.75
CA ALA A 246 21.96 17.99 -24.49
C ALA A 246 23.36 18.64 -24.48
N PRO A 247 24.07 18.65 -23.34
CA PRO A 247 25.39 19.27 -23.25
C PRO A 247 26.35 18.66 -24.27
N GLY A 248 27.17 19.50 -24.91
CA GLY A 248 28.05 19.10 -26.01
C GLY A 248 27.34 18.84 -27.34
N GLN A 249 26.02 19.11 -27.44
CA GLN A 249 25.23 18.94 -28.66
C GLN A 249 24.54 20.26 -29.09
N THR A 250 23.82 20.18 -30.21
CA THR A 250 23.02 21.30 -30.74
C THR A 250 21.73 21.49 -29.95
N SER A 251 21.16 22.70 -30.01
CA SER A 251 19.82 22.96 -29.47
C SER A 251 18.73 22.12 -30.15
N SER A 252 18.94 21.69 -31.40
CA SER A 252 18.03 20.76 -32.09
C SER A 252 18.00 19.39 -31.40
N GLU A 253 19.17 18.86 -31.01
CA GLU A 253 19.25 17.60 -30.26
C GLU A 253 18.61 17.73 -28.87
N GLY A 254 18.83 18.86 -28.20
CA GLY A 254 18.16 19.19 -26.94
C GLY A 254 16.63 19.17 -27.03
N ARG A 255 16.06 19.74 -28.10
CA ARG A 255 14.61 19.70 -28.36
C ARG A 255 14.11 18.28 -28.54
N LYS A 256 14.80 17.47 -29.35
CA LYS A 256 14.44 16.06 -29.56
C LYS A 256 14.43 15.25 -28.26
N ILE A 257 15.43 15.45 -27.41
CA ILE A 257 15.50 14.78 -26.10
C ILE A 257 14.39 15.27 -25.18
N LEU A 258 14.08 16.58 -25.16
CA LEU A 258 12.95 17.10 -24.39
C LEU A 258 11.62 16.52 -24.86
N ASP A 259 11.40 16.47 -26.17
CA ASP A 259 10.19 15.90 -26.77
C ASP A 259 10.06 14.41 -26.44
N PHE A 260 11.18 13.67 -26.45
CA PHE A 260 11.25 12.30 -25.97
C PHE A 260 10.84 12.20 -24.50
N TYR A 261 11.38 13.03 -23.60
CA TYR A 261 10.99 13.02 -22.19
C TYR A 261 9.49 13.28 -22.04
N LYS A 262 8.95 14.33 -22.67
CA LYS A 262 7.52 14.65 -22.63
C LYS A 262 6.66 13.48 -23.13
N LYS A 263 7.06 12.84 -24.22
CA LYS A 263 6.37 11.67 -24.78
C LYS A 263 6.41 10.47 -23.83
N GLU A 264 7.55 10.17 -23.24
CA GLU A 264 7.73 8.93 -22.47
C GLU A 264 7.23 9.03 -21.02
N VAL A 265 7.22 10.20 -20.39
CA VAL A 265 6.52 10.39 -19.09
C VAL A 265 5.00 10.21 -19.21
N ASN A 266 4.44 10.38 -20.42
CA ASN A 266 3.04 10.06 -20.71
C ASN A 266 2.79 8.55 -20.87
N LYS A 267 3.85 7.75 -20.95
CA LYS A 267 3.81 6.29 -21.12
C LYS A 267 4.44 5.56 -19.94
N ASP A 268 4.26 6.11 -18.74
CA ASP A 268 4.75 5.54 -17.50
C ASP A 268 6.28 5.33 -17.44
N THR A 269 7.04 6.17 -18.13
CA THR A 269 8.50 6.22 -17.94
C THR A 269 8.86 7.14 -16.77
N LEU A 270 9.73 6.66 -15.90
CA LEU A 270 10.22 7.36 -14.73
C LEU A 270 11.72 7.66 -14.88
N PHE A 271 12.07 8.93 -15.00
CA PHE A 271 13.43 9.41 -15.06
C PHE A 271 13.90 9.86 -13.67
N ILE A 272 14.95 9.21 -13.17
CA ILE A 272 15.48 9.42 -11.83
C ILE A 272 16.89 9.99 -11.95
N TRP A 273 17.07 11.21 -11.45
CA TRP A 273 18.25 12.02 -11.64
C TRP A 273 19.02 12.22 -10.34
N ALA A 274 20.34 12.28 -10.44
CA ALA A 274 21.15 12.88 -9.39
C ALA A 274 20.80 14.37 -9.24
N ASN A 275 20.60 14.85 -8.00
CA ASN A 275 20.21 16.25 -7.76
C ASN A 275 21.31 17.26 -8.04
N GLY A 276 22.58 16.86 -7.91
CA GLY A 276 23.74 17.74 -8.02
C GLY A 276 24.68 17.62 -6.83
N ASN A 277 25.90 18.12 -7.01
CA ASN A 277 26.98 18.09 -6.02
C ASN A 277 27.51 19.52 -5.82
N THR A 278 28.75 19.65 -5.38
CA THR A 278 29.50 20.90 -5.42
C THR A 278 30.30 21.00 -6.72
N LEU A 279 30.77 22.21 -7.06
CA LEU A 279 31.83 22.39 -8.06
C LEU A 279 32.99 23.18 -7.48
N VAL A 280 34.16 23.08 -8.12
CA VAL A 280 35.29 23.97 -7.87
C VAL A 280 35.38 24.95 -9.04
N ASN A 281 35.28 26.25 -8.76
CA ASN A 281 35.32 27.27 -9.80
C ASN A 281 36.76 27.53 -10.29
N ASN A 282 36.92 28.38 -11.31
CA ASN A 282 38.24 28.73 -11.85
C ASN A 282 39.14 29.47 -10.85
N GLN A 283 38.58 29.97 -9.74
CA GLN A 283 39.29 30.58 -8.61
C GLN A 283 39.62 29.55 -7.50
N ASN A 284 39.46 28.25 -7.77
CA ASN A 284 39.69 27.16 -6.83
C ASN A 284 38.82 27.22 -5.55
N GLN A 285 37.63 27.84 -5.66
CA GLN A 285 36.66 27.94 -4.57
C GLN A 285 35.55 26.90 -4.76
N VAL A 286 35.11 26.31 -3.64
CA VAL A 286 33.96 25.41 -3.62
C VAL A 286 32.68 26.24 -3.76
N VAL A 287 31.89 25.93 -4.79
CA VAL A 287 30.57 26.50 -5.01
C VAL A 287 29.51 25.53 -4.51
N LEU A 288 28.64 26.04 -3.64
CA LEU A 288 27.50 25.34 -3.08
C LEU A 288 26.24 25.68 -3.88
N PHE A 289 25.32 24.71 -3.95
CA PHE A 289 24.06 24.86 -4.67
C PHE A 289 22.89 24.67 -3.71
N ASN A 290 22.03 25.67 -3.60
CA ASN A 290 20.79 25.63 -2.83
C ASN A 290 19.57 25.30 -3.72
N ASP A 291 19.83 24.69 -4.87
CA ASP A 291 18.83 24.34 -5.87
C ASP A 291 19.34 23.17 -6.72
N ALA A 292 18.41 22.41 -7.31
CA ALA A 292 18.76 21.26 -8.15
C ALA A 292 19.56 21.68 -9.38
N TYR A 293 20.44 20.79 -9.84
CA TYR A 293 21.08 20.90 -11.16
C TYR A 293 20.03 20.86 -12.27
N TYR A 294 20.39 21.41 -13.42
CA TYR A 294 19.48 21.65 -14.53
C TYR A 294 18.60 20.43 -14.90
N GLN A 295 19.19 19.24 -15.10
CA GLN A 295 18.45 18.03 -15.49
C GLN A 295 17.51 17.54 -14.38
N GLY A 296 17.99 17.49 -13.13
CA GLY A 296 17.16 17.10 -11.99
C GLY A 296 16.00 18.07 -11.76
N GLY A 297 16.20 19.35 -12.06
CA GLY A 297 15.22 20.41 -11.89
C GLY A 297 14.25 20.63 -13.05
N LEU A 298 14.38 19.94 -14.20
CA LEU A 298 13.60 20.25 -15.42
C LEU A 298 12.09 20.49 -15.24
N PRO A 299 11.35 19.77 -14.36
CA PRO A 299 9.93 20.06 -14.12
C PRO A 299 9.62 21.48 -13.63
N HIS A 300 10.62 22.22 -13.13
CA HIS A 300 10.47 23.64 -12.81
C HIS A 300 10.16 24.51 -14.03
N LEU A 301 10.71 24.14 -15.20
CA LEU A 301 10.51 24.83 -16.48
C LEU A 301 9.45 24.13 -17.36
N TYR A 302 9.30 22.81 -17.20
CA TYR A 302 8.41 21.95 -18.00
C TYR A 302 7.57 21.06 -17.08
N SER A 303 6.52 21.64 -16.48
CA SER A 303 5.74 21.00 -15.41
C SER A 303 5.09 19.68 -15.81
N GLU A 304 4.84 19.45 -17.10
CA GLU A 304 4.30 18.19 -17.62
C GLU A 304 5.22 16.98 -17.38
N LEU A 305 6.52 17.23 -17.15
CA LEU A 305 7.50 16.19 -16.83
C LEU A 305 7.33 15.63 -15.43
N GLU A 306 6.77 16.41 -14.50
CA GLU A 306 6.78 16.12 -13.06
C GLU A 306 6.31 14.70 -12.77
N LYS A 307 5.21 14.25 -13.39
CA LYS A 307 4.60 12.91 -13.19
C LYS A 307 5.50 11.71 -13.48
N GLY A 308 6.60 11.90 -14.20
CA GLY A 308 7.61 10.89 -14.52
C GLY A 308 9.01 11.32 -14.14
N TRP A 309 9.16 12.23 -13.17
CA TRP A 309 10.45 12.79 -12.76
C TRP A 309 10.71 12.63 -11.26
N ILE A 310 11.93 12.24 -10.90
CA ILE A 310 12.44 12.30 -9.54
C ILE A 310 13.87 12.84 -9.58
N THR A 311 14.15 13.83 -8.73
CA THR A 311 15.52 14.25 -8.43
C THR A 311 15.94 13.69 -7.07
N VAL A 312 17.18 13.23 -6.94
CA VAL A 312 17.63 12.50 -5.76
C VAL A 312 18.75 13.25 -5.06
N VAL A 313 18.40 13.76 -3.88
CA VAL A 313 19.32 14.47 -2.99
C VAL A 313 20.27 13.48 -2.36
N GLY A 314 21.57 13.75 -2.46
CA GLY A 314 22.58 12.95 -1.79
C GLY A 314 22.75 13.36 -0.33
N VAL A 315 22.59 12.42 0.59
CA VAL A 315 22.62 12.66 2.05
C VAL A 315 23.56 11.68 2.73
N LYS A 316 24.20 12.09 3.84
CA LYS A 316 25.03 11.19 4.66
C LYS A 316 24.12 10.31 5.50
N LYS A 317 24.24 8.99 5.33
CA LYS A 317 23.38 8.04 6.05
C LYS A 317 23.60 8.08 7.57
N LYS A 318 24.84 8.21 8.02
CA LYS A 318 25.22 8.23 9.44
C LYS A 318 26.37 9.22 9.70
N ASP A 319 26.21 10.03 10.73
CA ASP A 319 27.16 11.05 11.19
C ASP A 319 27.23 11.01 12.72
N GLY A 320 28.19 10.27 13.28
CA GLY A 320 28.16 9.91 14.70
C GLY A 320 26.88 9.16 15.04
N ASN A 321 26.11 9.67 16.00
CA ASN A 321 24.82 9.11 16.42
C ASN A 321 23.63 9.65 15.59
N MET A 322 23.88 10.55 14.63
CA MET A 322 22.82 11.16 13.82
C MET A 322 22.66 10.42 12.49
N LEU A 323 21.44 10.09 12.11
CA LEU A 323 21.08 9.47 10.84
C LEU A 323 20.50 10.49 9.86
N ASN A 324 20.66 10.20 8.55
CA ASN A 324 20.02 10.93 7.44
C ASN A 324 20.25 12.44 7.51
N LYS A 325 21.51 12.84 7.64
CA LYS A 325 21.92 14.24 7.85
C LYS A 325 22.68 14.73 6.62
N HIS A 326 22.42 15.96 6.21
CA HIS A 326 23.30 16.62 5.24
C HIS A 326 24.72 16.76 5.80
N TYR A 327 25.67 16.80 4.91
CA TYR A 327 27.07 16.96 5.28
C TYR A 327 27.30 18.33 5.91
N THR A 328 27.79 18.34 7.15
CA THR A 328 28.11 19.55 7.92
C THR A 328 29.59 19.64 8.27
N ASP A 329 30.31 18.51 8.22
CA ASP A 329 31.76 18.39 8.34
C ASP A 329 32.50 18.88 7.08
N THR A 330 31.76 19.06 5.98
CA THR A 330 32.24 19.41 4.66
C THR A 330 31.16 20.23 3.92
N ALA A 331 31.49 20.76 2.75
CA ALA A 331 30.53 21.38 1.84
C ALA A 331 29.36 20.43 1.52
N HIS A 332 28.11 20.88 1.67
CA HIS A 332 26.92 20.06 1.39
C HIS A 332 26.76 19.78 -0.11
N LEU A 333 26.12 18.65 -0.44
CA LEU A 333 25.68 18.39 -1.83
C LEU A 333 24.50 19.33 -2.17
N ALA A 334 24.18 19.46 -3.45
CA ALA A 334 23.12 20.37 -3.88
C ALA A 334 21.80 20.08 -3.17
N TYR A 335 21.17 21.11 -2.60
CA TYR A 335 19.80 21.02 -2.10
C TYR A 335 18.81 21.01 -3.27
N PRO A 336 17.59 20.45 -3.11
CA PRO A 336 16.61 20.41 -4.19
C PRO A 336 15.99 21.78 -4.49
N GLY A 337 15.86 22.68 -3.49
CA GLY A 337 15.34 24.04 -3.70
C GLY A 337 14.02 24.06 -4.47
N ASN A 338 14.03 24.63 -5.68
CA ASN A 338 12.88 24.73 -6.57
C ASN A 338 12.32 23.36 -7.02
N ALA A 339 13.11 22.31 -6.89
CA ALA A 339 12.76 20.94 -7.25
C ALA A 339 12.17 20.09 -6.11
N LYS A 340 11.93 20.68 -4.93
CA LYS A 340 11.49 19.94 -3.72
C LYS A 340 10.28 19.02 -3.94
N TRP A 341 9.35 19.41 -4.81
CA TRP A 341 8.11 18.66 -5.09
C TRP A 341 8.33 17.29 -5.75
N TRP A 342 9.44 17.10 -6.46
CA TRP A 342 9.83 15.82 -7.04
C TRP A 342 11.18 15.34 -6.50
N ALA A 343 11.57 15.80 -5.31
CA ALA A 343 12.83 15.46 -4.67
C ALA A 343 12.64 14.40 -3.57
N ILE A 344 13.55 13.43 -3.52
CA ILE A 344 13.68 12.48 -2.42
C ILE A 344 15.15 12.33 -2.04
N SER A 345 15.44 12.04 -0.79
CA SER A 345 16.80 11.86 -0.31
C SER A 345 17.21 10.38 -0.30
N ALA A 346 18.48 10.11 -0.61
CA ALA A 346 19.08 8.80 -0.42
C ALA A 346 20.57 8.91 -0.08
N ASP A 347 21.13 7.79 0.41
CA ASP A 347 22.54 7.70 0.77
C ASP A 347 23.45 8.01 -0.43
N ALA A 348 24.37 8.95 -0.25
CA ALA A 348 25.27 9.45 -1.28
C ALA A 348 26.62 8.73 -1.33
N GLU A 349 26.88 7.78 -0.45
CA GLU A 349 28.20 7.17 -0.33
C GLU A 349 28.28 5.81 -1.03
N VAL A 350 29.45 5.51 -1.59
CA VAL A 350 29.80 4.18 -2.08
C VAL A 350 31.28 3.95 -1.83
N VAL A 351 31.62 2.78 -1.27
CA VAL A 351 33.02 2.36 -1.11
C VAL A 351 33.42 1.61 -2.37
N ASP A 352 34.56 1.92 -2.98
CA ASP A 352 35.07 1.20 -4.16
C ASP A 352 35.74 -0.13 -3.79
N SER A 353 36.41 -0.79 -4.74
CA SER A 353 37.12 -2.05 -4.48
C SER A 353 38.42 -1.88 -3.69
N LYS A 354 38.95 -0.66 -3.59
CA LYS A 354 40.16 -0.31 -2.84
C LYS A 354 39.87 0.20 -1.43
N GLY A 355 38.59 0.23 -1.02
CA GLY A 355 38.17 0.75 0.27
C GLY A 355 38.03 2.27 0.32
N VAL A 356 38.09 2.97 -0.82
CA VAL A 356 37.92 4.42 -0.87
C VAL A 356 36.43 4.77 -0.92
N THR A 357 35.99 5.65 -0.03
CA THR A 357 34.63 6.19 -0.04
C THR A 357 34.52 7.30 -1.07
N HIS A 358 33.62 7.11 -2.03
CA HIS A 358 33.18 8.11 -2.98
C HIS A 358 31.85 8.69 -2.54
N ARG A 359 31.63 9.97 -2.84
CA ARG A 359 30.45 10.73 -2.40
C ARG A 359 29.84 11.49 -3.57
N GLY A 360 28.52 11.40 -3.71
CA GLY A 360 27.76 12.21 -4.65
C GLY A 360 26.31 11.77 -4.79
N SER A 361 25.44 12.70 -5.21
CA SER A 361 24.05 12.39 -5.56
C SER A 361 23.94 11.38 -6.71
N SER A 362 25.00 11.25 -7.52
CA SER A 362 25.23 10.19 -8.51
C SER A 362 25.10 8.77 -7.94
N PHE A 363 25.38 8.57 -6.65
CA PHE A 363 25.20 7.29 -5.95
C PHE A 363 23.87 7.20 -5.21
N ALA A 364 23.22 8.33 -4.94
CA ALA A 364 21.88 8.35 -4.36
C ALA A 364 20.81 7.96 -5.39
N ALA A 365 20.89 8.51 -6.62
CA ALA A 365 19.97 8.24 -7.73
C ALA A 365 19.72 6.74 -8.03
N PRO A 366 20.74 5.88 -8.21
CA PRO A 366 20.53 4.45 -8.47
C PRO A 366 19.85 3.71 -7.33
N ARG A 367 19.92 4.20 -6.08
CA ARG A 367 19.21 3.60 -4.94
C ARG A 367 17.70 3.82 -5.05
N VAL A 368 17.29 5.03 -5.43
CA VAL A 368 15.88 5.34 -5.68
C VAL A 368 15.38 4.60 -6.92
N ALA A 369 16.18 4.53 -7.99
CA ALA A 369 15.82 3.77 -9.19
C ALA A 369 15.59 2.29 -8.93
N LYS A 370 16.43 1.67 -8.11
CA LYS A 370 16.21 0.31 -7.62
C LYS A 370 14.85 0.17 -6.93
N VAL A 371 14.55 1.02 -5.95
CA VAL A 371 13.30 0.88 -5.17
C VAL A 371 12.08 1.18 -6.05
N ALA A 372 12.15 2.17 -6.94
CA ALA A 372 11.10 2.47 -7.89
C ALA A 372 10.75 1.26 -8.78
N ALA A 373 11.78 0.59 -9.33
CA ALA A 373 11.59 -0.61 -10.15
C ALA A 373 10.98 -1.77 -9.35
N LEU A 374 11.40 -1.97 -8.08
CA LEU A 374 10.84 -3.03 -7.23
C LEU A 374 9.38 -2.73 -6.80
N VAL A 375 9.03 -1.46 -6.55
CA VAL A 375 7.63 -1.07 -6.29
C VAL A 375 6.79 -1.31 -7.54
N ALA A 376 7.28 -0.93 -8.71
CA ALA A 376 6.61 -1.20 -9.99
C ALA A 376 6.50 -2.70 -10.31
N GLU A 377 7.44 -3.53 -9.85
CA GLU A 377 7.34 -4.99 -9.96
C GLU A 377 6.24 -5.55 -9.03
N LYS A 378 6.17 -5.05 -7.78
CA LYS A 378 5.16 -5.51 -6.80
C LYS A 378 3.75 -5.15 -7.22
N TYR A 379 3.60 -3.92 -7.68
CA TYR A 379 2.35 -3.30 -8.10
C TYR A 379 2.43 -3.00 -9.60
N ASP A 380 2.49 -4.05 -10.41
CA ASP A 380 2.66 -3.99 -11.87
C ASP A 380 1.52 -3.27 -12.63
N TRP A 381 0.45 -2.95 -11.93
CA TRP A 381 -0.67 -2.14 -12.41
C TRP A 381 -0.50 -0.64 -12.13
N MET A 382 0.42 -0.22 -11.25
CA MET A 382 0.64 1.20 -10.96
C MET A 382 1.22 1.95 -12.16
N ILE A 383 0.80 3.20 -12.30
CA ILE A 383 1.44 4.16 -13.21
C ILE A 383 2.68 4.79 -12.56
N ALA A 384 3.55 5.43 -13.35
CA ALA A 384 4.79 6.02 -12.83
C ALA A 384 4.55 7.03 -11.70
N ASP A 385 3.48 7.83 -11.78
CA ASP A 385 3.15 8.83 -10.77
C ASP A 385 2.69 8.20 -9.44
N GLN A 386 2.05 7.03 -9.49
CA GLN A 386 1.69 6.29 -8.27
C GLN A 386 2.92 5.68 -7.61
N VAL A 387 3.89 5.21 -8.40
CA VAL A 387 5.19 4.78 -7.87
C VAL A 387 5.90 5.96 -7.18
N ARG A 388 5.88 7.16 -7.77
CA ARG A 388 6.39 8.40 -7.12
C ARG A 388 5.69 8.65 -5.79
N GLN A 389 4.35 8.63 -5.77
CA GLN A 389 3.58 8.85 -4.55
C GLN A 389 3.90 7.80 -3.48
N THR A 390 4.03 6.53 -3.85
CA THR A 390 4.45 5.47 -2.91
C THR A 390 5.83 5.77 -2.33
N LEU A 391 6.82 6.15 -3.14
CA LEU A 391 8.16 6.48 -2.64
C LEU A 391 8.15 7.70 -1.70
N PHE A 392 7.46 8.77 -2.07
CA PHE A 392 7.45 10.04 -1.34
C PHE A 392 6.69 9.96 -0.01
N THR A 393 5.65 9.12 0.06
CA THR A 393 4.81 9.00 1.27
C THR A 393 5.29 7.92 2.24
N THR A 394 6.40 7.26 1.93
CA THR A 394 6.97 6.18 2.73
C THR A 394 8.35 6.48 3.25
N THR A 395 8.82 7.73 3.19
CA THR A 395 10.15 8.15 3.65
C THR A 395 10.31 8.09 5.17
N ASP A 396 11.58 8.04 5.60
CA ASP A 396 11.97 8.32 6.98
C ASP A 396 12.30 9.81 7.15
N ARG A 397 12.20 10.29 8.39
CA ARG A 397 12.66 11.63 8.79
C ARG A 397 14.16 11.76 8.56
N THR A 398 14.60 13.00 8.59
CA THR A 398 16.01 13.39 8.44
C THR A 398 16.52 14.02 9.72
N ASN A 399 17.82 13.92 10.00
CA ASN A 399 18.42 14.37 11.25
C ASN A 399 17.77 13.67 12.46
N ILE A 400 17.82 12.33 12.47
CA ILE A 400 17.26 11.49 13.54
C ILE A 400 18.39 10.98 14.44
N ASP A 401 18.24 11.01 15.76
CA ASP A 401 19.15 10.26 16.65
C ASP A 401 18.96 8.74 16.44
N GLU A 402 20.05 7.98 16.38
CA GLU A 402 20.02 6.54 16.06
C GLU A 402 19.21 5.70 17.06
N ASN A 403 18.92 6.23 18.26
CA ASN A 403 18.13 5.56 19.28
C ASN A 403 16.63 5.86 19.18
N GLU A 404 16.20 6.76 18.29
CA GLU A 404 14.79 7.04 18.08
C GLU A 404 14.08 5.84 17.43
N THR A 405 12.94 5.44 17.99
CA THR A 405 12.16 4.30 17.53
C THR A 405 11.15 4.68 16.44
N TYR A 406 10.68 5.92 16.45
CA TYR A 406 9.72 6.42 15.47
C TYR A 406 10.43 7.21 14.38
N ILE A 407 10.73 6.58 13.24
CA ILE A 407 11.54 7.23 12.19
C ILE A 407 10.74 7.65 10.96
N ARG A 408 9.44 7.32 10.87
CA ARG A 408 8.61 7.61 9.69
C ARG A 408 8.41 9.12 9.52
N ASN A 409 8.52 9.60 8.28
CA ASN A 409 8.18 10.98 7.95
C ASN A 409 6.67 11.12 7.74
N ILE A 410 6.01 11.95 8.54
CA ILE A 410 4.61 12.36 8.35
C ILE A 410 4.62 13.83 7.98
N VAL A 411 4.55 14.10 6.68
CA VAL A 411 4.51 15.46 6.12
C VAL A 411 3.50 15.50 4.98
N THR A 412 2.87 16.66 4.79
CA THR A 412 1.99 16.94 3.65
C THR A 412 2.66 17.80 2.58
N GLU A 413 3.84 18.35 2.88
CA GLU A 413 4.64 19.15 1.97
C GLU A 413 6.12 18.77 2.08
N PRO A 414 6.87 18.80 0.96
CA PRO A 414 8.30 18.53 0.96
C PRO A 414 9.13 19.77 1.38
N ASP A 415 10.31 19.53 1.93
CA ASP A 415 11.23 20.58 2.37
C ASP A 415 12.30 20.92 1.31
N GLU A 416 12.92 22.08 1.44
CA GLU A 416 13.88 22.62 0.47
C GLU A 416 15.27 21.99 0.52
N LYS A 417 15.59 21.17 1.54
CA LYS A 417 16.88 20.51 1.74
C LYS A 417 16.85 19.02 1.46
N TYR A 418 15.77 18.32 1.83
CA TYR A 418 15.67 16.87 1.72
C TYR A 418 14.51 16.38 0.82
N GLY A 419 13.66 17.30 0.34
CA GLY A 419 12.48 16.95 -0.45
C GLY A 419 11.44 16.25 0.42
N TRP A 420 10.97 15.08 -0.03
CA TRP A 420 10.00 14.28 0.72
C TRP A 420 10.60 13.51 1.92
N GLY A 421 11.93 13.54 2.12
CA GLY A 421 12.63 12.83 3.18
C GLY A 421 13.49 11.67 2.68
N MET A 422 13.97 10.83 3.60
CA MET A 422 14.91 9.74 3.28
C MET A 422 14.20 8.50 2.74
N LEU A 423 14.69 7.96 1.61
CA LEU A 423 14.19 6.73 1.01
C LEU A 423 14.16 5.56 2.01
N ASN A 424 12.97 4.98 2.20
CA ASN A 424 12.80 3.73 2.94
C ASN A 424 12.23 2.64 2.02
N ARG A 425 13.08 1.67 1.66
CA ARG A 425 12.70 0.56 0.78
C ARG A 425 11.62 -0.33 1.38
N GLU A 426 11.73 -0.68 2.65
CA GLU A 426 10.84 -1.65 3.30
C GLU A 426 9.41 -1.13 3.36
N ARG A 427 9.24 0.15 3.71
CA ARG A 427 7.95 0.81 3.75
C ARG A 427 7.39 1.04 2.34
N ALA A 428 8.21 1.44 1.37
CA ALA A 428 7.76 1.59 -0.02
C ALA A 428 7.20 0.28 -0.61
N LEU A 429 7.82 -0.86 -0.29
CA LEU A 429 7.35 -2.17 -0.73
C LEU A 429 6.05 -2.60 -0.04
N LYS A 430 5.62 -1.95 1.05
CA LYS A 430 4.32 -2.17 1.70
C LYS A 430 3.17 -1.35 1.10
N GLY A 431 3.42 -0.60 0.03
CA GLY A 431 2.42 0.21 -0.69
C GLY A 431 2.47 1.69 -0.30
N PRO A 432 1.52 2.53 -0.74
CA PRO A 432 1.46 3.94 -0.38
C PRO A 432 1.42 4.14 1.14
N GLY A 433 2.09 5.18 1.65
CA GLY A 433 2.00 5.58 3.05
C GLY A 433 1.02 6.74 3.28
N ALA A 434 0.63 7.45 2.23
CA ALA A 434 -0.36 8.50 2.32
C ALA A 434 -1.06 8.76 0.98
N PHE A 435 -2.29 9.27 1.06
CA PHE A 435 -3.02 9.84 -0.06
C PHE A 435 -3.02 11.36 0.11
N ILE A 436 -2.04 12.02 -0.50
CA ILE A 436 -1.80 13.47 -0.41
C ILE A 436 -1.41 14.03 -1.78
N ASN A 437 -1.43 15.35 -1.93
CA ASN A 437 -0.88 15.99 -3.12
C ASN A 437 0.65 15.86 -3.14
N ILE A 438 1.18 15.25 -4.20
CA ILE A 438 2.63 15.18 -4.44
C ILE A 438 3.10 16.04 -5.62
N ARG A 439 2.22 16.86 -6.20
CA ARG A 439 2.56 17.68 -7.38
C ARG A 439 2.56 19.17 -7.06
N ARG A 440 3.61 19.86 -7.51
CA ARG A 440 3.75 21.32 -7.33
C ARG A 440 2.56 22.10 -7.86
N GLN A 441 2.04 21.71 -9.03
CA GLN A 441 0.93 22.41 -9.69
C GLN A 441 -0.37 22.45 -8.85
N TYR A 442 -0.47 21.60 -7.83
CA TYR A 442 -1.63 21.52 -6.96
C TYR A 442 -1.37 22.03 -5.54
N GLN A 443 -0.18 22.59 -5.25
CA GLN A 443 0.18 23.09 -3.91
C GLN A 443 -0.87 24.02 -3.29
N TYR A 444 -1.56 24.81 -4.12
CA TYR A 444 -2.63 25.73 -3.70
C TYR A 444 -3.96 25.47 -4.42
N SER A 445 -4.12 24.32 -5.05
CA SER A 445 -5.30 24.06 -5.86
C SER A 445 -6.43 23.48 -5.01
N PRO A 446 -7.57 24.17 -4.85
CA PRO A 446 -8.74 23.59 -4.20
C PRO A 446 -9.37 22.46 -5.03
N SER A 447 -8.94 22.29 -6.29
CA SER A 447 -9.49 21.29 -7.23
C SER A 447 -8.81 19.93 -7.17
N SER A 448 -7.67 19.79 -6.46
CA SER A 448 -7.05 18.47 -6.29
C SER A 448 -7.84 17.67 -5.27
N ASN A 449 -8.40 16.54 -5.73
CA ASN A 449 -9.11 15.61 -4.85
C ASN A 449 -8.19 14.56 -4.20
N ASN A 450 -6.88 14.56 -4.53
CA ASN A 450 -5.86 13.65 -4.01
C ASN A 450 -6.31 12.18 -3.96
N ILE A 451 -7.07 11.76 -4.98
CA ILE A 451 -7.64 10.40 -5.05
C ILE A 451 -6.60 9.45 -5.64
N PHE A 452 -6.23 8.45 -4.84
CA PHE A 452 -5.42 7.32 -5.31
C PHE A 452 -6.32 6.32 -6.03
N LYS A 453 -6.01 6.02 -7.29
CA LYS A 453 -6.80 5.10 -8.14
C LYS A 453 -6.17 3.72 -8.20
N ALA A 454 -6.67 2.77 -7.42
CA ALA A 454 -6.21 1.40 -7.45
C ALA A 454 -6.94 0.60 -8.54
N ASP A 455 -6.43 0.63 -9.78
CA ASP A 455 -6.97 -0.13 -10.92
C ASP A 455 -6.29 -1.49 -11.03
N ILE A 456 -6.84 -2.46 -10.31
CA ILE A 456 -6.29 -3.81 -10.20
C ILE A 456 -7.04 -4.73 -11.16
N THR A 457 -6.34 -5.29 -12.13
CA THR A 457 -6.93 -6.16 -13.14
C THR A 457 -7.46 -7.46 -12.54
N GLU A 458 -8.35 -8.13 -13.28
CA GLU A 458 -8.91 -9.44 -12.91
C GLU A 458 -7.81 -10.46 -12.52
N ASN A 459 -8.12 -11.33 -11.57
CA ASN A 459 -7.21 -12.36 -11.03
C ASN A 459 -5.92 -11.84 -10.35
N LYS A 460 -5.80 -10.53 -10.10
CA LYS A 460 -4.71 -9.97 -9.28
C LYS A 460 -5.19 -9.60 -7.90
N VAL A 461 -4.28 -9.77 -6.93
CA VAL A 461 -4.44 -9.37 -5.54
C VAL A 461 -3.28 -8.44 -5.19
N SER A 462 -3.59 -7.32 -4.54
CA SER A 462 -2.57 -6.41 -3.98
C SER A 462 -2.85 -6.13 -2.52
N TYR A 463 -1.77 -5.85 -1.78
CA TYR A 463 -1.81 -5.56 -0.36
C TYR A 463 -1.20 -4.18 -0.13
N PHE A 464 -1.94 -3.29 0.52
CA PHE A 464 -1.38 -2.09 1.14
C PHE A 464 -1.31 -2.31 2.64
N GLU A 465 -0.08 -2.50 3.10
CA GLU A 465 0.26 -2.95 4.46
C GLU A 465 0.70 -1.80 5.37
N ASN A 466 0.95 -0.62 4.80
CA ASN A 466 1.22 0.58 5.57
C ASN A 466 -0.06 1.13 6.20
N ASP A 467 0.10 1.82 7.33
CA ASP A 467 -0.93 2.75 7.78
C ASP A 467 -0.96 3.96 6.85
N ILE A 468 -2.13 4.28 6.29
CA ILE A 468 -2.28 5.30 5.24
C ILE A 468 -3.00 6.52 5.79
N PHE A 469 -2.33 7.67 5.76
CA PHE A 469 -2.90 8.97 6.15
C PHE A 469 -3.12 9.88 4.94
N GLY A 470 -3.65 11.08 5.14
CA GLY A 470 -3.67 12.17 4.17
C GLY A 470 -5.05 12.78 3.94
N ASP A 471 -5.08 13.93 3.28
CA ASP A 471 -6.31 14.63 2.92
C ASP A 471 -7.03 14.02 1.68
N GLY A 472 -6.42 13.02 1.05
CA GLY A 472 -6.93 12.30 -0.11
C GLY A 472 -7.92 11.18 0.19
N GLY A 473 -8.12 10.31 -0.80
CA GLY A 473 -9.03 9.18 -0.73
C GLY A 473 -8.65 8.07 -1.69
N LEU A 474 -9.44 6.98 -1.68
CA LEU A 474 -9.19 5.78 -2.49
C LEU A 474 -10.33 5.52 -3.45
N GLU A 475 -10.02 5.33 -4.73
CA GLU A 475 -10.91 4.69 -5.70
C GLU A 475 -10.40 3.30 -6.03
N LYS A 476 -11.16 2.27 -5.67
CA LYS A 476 -10.88 0.89 -6.08
C LYS A 476 -11.58 0.62 -7.42
N LEU A 477 -10.77 0.34 -8.43
CA LEU A 477 -11.13 0.10 -9.83
C LEU A 477 -10.63 -1.29 -10.27
N GLY A 478 -11.12 -1.76 -11.42
CA GLY A 478 -10.74 -3.04 -11.98
C GLY A 478 -11.26 -4.23 -11.16
N LYS A 479 -11.31 -5.41 -11.78
CA LYS A 479 -11.97 -6.58 -11.19
C LYS A 479 -11.17 -7.31 -10.10
N GLY A 480 -9.90 -6.96 -9.89
CA GLY A 480 -9.04 -7.61 -8.88
C GLY A 480 -9.35 -7.19 -7.45
N THR A 481 -8.54 -7.67 -6.52
CA THR A 481 -8.70 -7.46 -5.07
C THR A 481 -7.62 -6.56 -4.51
N LEU A 482 -8.01 -5.61 -3.65
CA LEU A 482 -7.12 -4.83 -2.81
C LEU A 482 -7.39 -5.12 -1.33
N HIS A 483 -6.37 -5.54 -0.59
CA HIS A 483 -6.42 -5.59 0.87
C HIS A 483 -5.80 -4.31 1.45
N LEU A 484 -6.53 -3.63 2.34
CA LEU A 484 -5.96 -2.64 3.25
C LEU A 484 -5.75 -3.29 4.61
N THR A 485 -4.48 -3.56 4.95
CA THR A 485 -4.11 -4.33 6.14
C THR A 485 -3.54 -3.50 7.28
N GLY A 486 -3.18 -2.24 7.01
CA GLY A 486 -2.88 -1.21 8.00
C GLY A 486 -4.11 -0.41 8.45
N ASN A 487 -3.90 0.52 9.39
CA ASN A 487 -4.90 1.50 9.83
C ASN A 487 -4.95 2.68 8.85
N ASN A 488 -6.14 3.11 8.45
CA ASN A 488 -6.34 4.12 7.42
C ASN A 488 -7.05 5.36 7.98
N SER A 489 -6.40 6.52 7.91
CA SER A 489 -6.87 7.80 8.48
C SER A 489 -7.21 8.86 7.42
N TYR A 490 -7.15 8.53 6.12
CA TYR A 490 -7.35 9.52 5.06
C TYR A 490 -8.78 10.07 4.98
N GLU A 491 -8.91 11.35 4.59
CA GLU A 491 -10.10 12.17 4.84
C GLU A 491 -11.28 11.89 3.90
N ARG A 492 -11.01 11.65 2.61
CA ARG A 492 -12.07 11.55 1.58
C ARG A 492 -12.71 10.16 1.47
N GLY A 493 -12.36 9.24 2.35
CA GLY A 493 -12.92 7.89 2.37
C GLY A 493 -12.60 7.06 1.13
N SER A 494 -13.36 5.99 0.92
CA SER A 494 -13.16 5.07 -0.21
C SER A 494 -14.39 4.94 -1.08
N ILE A 495 -14.17 4.79 -2.39
CA ILE A 495 -15.20 4.40 -3.36
C ILE A 495 -14.77 3.10 -4.02
N VAL A 496 -15.57 2.04 -3.86
CA VAL A 496 -15.38 0.75 -4.52
C VAL A 496 -16.22 0.73 -5.78
N LYS A 497 -15.61 1.06 -6.92
CA LYS A 497 -16.29 1.13 -8.21
C LYS A 497 -16.40 -0.23 -8.88
N GLU A 498 -15.35 -1.05 -8.77
CA GLU A 498 -15.30 -2.41 -9.35
C GLU A 498 -14.32 -3.31 -8.56
N GLY A 499 -14.58 -4.62 -8.60
CA GLY A 499 -13.77 -5.64 -7.93
C GLY A 499 -13.90 -5.56 -6.41
N THR A 500 -12.89 -6.06 -5.69
CA THR A 500 -12.99 -6.24 -4.24
C THR A 500 -12.04 -5.32 -3.47
N LEU A 501 -12.56 -4.63 -2.46
CA LEU A 501 -11.78 -3.97 -1.41
C LEU A 501 -11.99 -4.72 -0.09
N GLU A 502 -10.91 -5.14 0.56
CA GLU A 502 -10.98 -5.76 1.89
C GLU A 502 -10.39 -4.84 2.96
N ILE A 503 -11.14 -4.62 4.04
CA ILE A 503 -10.72 -3.81 5.18
C ILE A 503 -10.45 -4.72 6.37
N HIS A 504 -9.21 -4.70 6.86
CA HIS A 504 -8.77 -5.57 7.94
C HIS A 504 -8.68 -4.87 9.29
N LYS A 505 -8.47 -3.55 9.31
CA LYS A 505 -8.36 -2.74 10.54
C LYS A 505 -9.20 -1.46 10.45
N ILE A 506 -8.74 -0.37 11.05
CA ILE A 506 -9.43 0.91 11.04
C ILE A 506 -9.48 1.50 9.63
N HIS A 507 -10.65 2.00 9.27
CA HIS A 507 -10.88 2.88 8.15
C HIS A 507 -11.69 4.09 8.65
N ALA A 508 -11.02 5.24 8.77
CA ALA A 508 -11.53 6.37 9.53
C ALA A 508 -12.77 7.05 8.94
N ASN A 509 -12.99 6.95 7.63
CA ASN A 509 -14.04 7.69 6.92
C ASN A 509 -15.05 6.78 6.22
N GLN A 510 -15.99 7.42 5.49
CA GLN A 510 -17.07 6.74 4.78
C GLN A 510 -16.55 5.85 3.65
N ILE A 511 -17.25 4.74 3.41
CA ILE A 511 -17.05 3.89 2.24
C ILE A 511 -18.33 3.87 1.41
N ASN A 512 -18.19 4.09 0.10
CA ASN A 512 -19.25 3.93 -0.89
C ASN A 512 -18.95 2.72 -1.76
N VAL A 513 -19.89 1.79 -1.87
CA VAL A 513 -19.78 0.61 -2.74
C VAL A 513 -20.73 0.79 -3.91
N GLU A 514 -20.19 0.95 -5.12
CA GLU A 514 -20.99 1.10 -6.34
C GLU A 514 -21.39 -0.28 -6.89
N ASN A 515 -22.29 -0.31 -7.88
CA ASN A 515 -22.98 -1.52 -8.35
C ASN A 515 -22.08 -2.72 -8.73
N LYS A 516 -20.82 -2.48 -9.14
CA LYS A 516 -19.86 -3.55 -9.51
C LYS A 516 -18.78 -3.77 -8.45
N GLY A 517 -18.84 -3.03 -7.35
CA GLY A 517 -17.91 -3.10 -6.24
C GLY A 517 -18.32 -4.14 -5.22
N THR A 518 -17.32 -4.72 -4.57
CA THR A 518 -17.48 -5.58 -3.40
C THR A 518 -16.61 -5.05 -2.27
N LEU A 519 -17.19 -4.81 -1.10
CA LEU A 519 -16.46 -4.53 0.13
C LEU A 519 -16.49 -5.78 1.02
N VAL A 520 -15.34 -6.17 1.56
CA VAL A 520 -15.24 -7.22 2.60
C VAL A 520 -14.76 -6.59 3.90
N LEU A 521 -15.54 -6.77 4.97
CA LEU A 521 -15.15 -6.37 6.33
C LEU A 521 -14.69 -7.61 7.11
N HIS A 522 -13.52 -7.52 7.73
CA HIS A 522 -12.97 -8.56 8.60
C HIS A 522 -13.23 -8.27 10.07
N SER A 523 -12.94 -9.22 10.95
CA SER A 523 -13.25 -9.13 12.38
C SER A 523 -12.68 -7.88 13.04
N LYS A 524 -11.51 -7.41 12.61
CA LYS A 524 -10.85 -6.22 13.14
C LYS A 524 -11.22 -4.92 12.41
N ALA A 525 -12.13 -4.96 11.45
CA ALA A 525 -12.55 -3.77 10.73
C ALA A 525 -13.35 -2.81 11.61
N ILE A 526 -12.99 -1.52 11.58
CA ILE A 526 -13.79 -0.43 12.16
C ILE A 526 -13.95 0.65 11.09
N ILE A 527 -15.18 0.90 10.66
CA ILE A 527 -15.52 2.02 9.78
C ILE A 527 -15.96 3.21 10.63
N GLY A 528 -15.29 4.34 10.51
CA GLY A 528 -15.58 5.54 11.28
C GLY A 528 -14.74 5.68 12.54
N TYR A 529 -13.66 6.47 12.43
CA TYR A 529 -12.72 6.72 13.52
C TYR A 529 -12.25 8.17 13.50
N LYS A 530 -12.30 8.85 14.64
CA LYS A 530 -11.88 10.24 14.80
C LYS A 530 -10.37 10.32 14.90
N VAL A 531 -9.75 10.88 13.86
CA VAL A 531 -8.30 11.10 13.80
C VAL A 531 -8.03 12.29 12.87
N ASN A 532 -6.92 12.99 13.09
CA ASN A 532 -6.44 14.01 12.16
C ASN A 532 -5.94 13.33 10.88
N SER A 533 -6.36 13.81 9.70
CA SER A 533 -5.98 13.24 8.41
C SER A 533 -4.46 13.30 8.16
N ASN A 534 -3.73 14.20 8.81
CA ASN A 534 -2.28 14.32 8.73
C ASN A 534 -1.56 13.52 9.84
N SER A 535 -2.18 12.46 10.36
CA SER A 535 -1.60 11.62 11.40
C SER A 535 -1.81 10.15 11.10
N VAL A 536 -0.81 9.35 11.48
CA VAL A 536 -0.92 7.89 11.50
C VAL A 536 -1.56 7.47 12.81
N ILE A 537 -2.40 6.45 12.78
CA ILE A 537 -3.02 5.88 13.98
C ILE A 537 -1.99 4.99 14.67
N ASP A 538 -1.57 5.36 15.89
CA ASP A 538 -0.80 4.46 16.75
C ASP A 538 -1.74 3.40 17.35
N GLU A 539 -1.45 2.13 17.11
CA GLU A 539 -2.23 1.01 17.62
C GLU A 539 -2.40 1.03 19.14
N LYS A 540 -1.42 1.60 19.87
CA LYS A 540 -1.46 1.71 21.34
C LYS A 540 -2.39 2.81 21.84
N GLU A 541 -2.73 3.76 20.99
CA GLU A 541 -3.58 4.91 21.31
C GLU A 541 -5.02 4.76 20.80
N ILE A 542 -5.35 3.60 20.21
CA ILE A 542 -6.70 3.35 19.73
C ILE A 542 -7.64 3.19 20.94
N THR A 543 -8.68 4.01 20.97
CA THR A 543 -9.70 3.96 22.01
C THR A 543 -11.10 3.89 21.42
N ALA A 544 -12.02 3.31 22.19
CA ALA A 544 -13.39 3.16 21.76
C ALA A 544 -14.18 4.49 21.66
N SER A 545 -13.75 5.52 22.40
CA SER A 545 -14.36 6.86 22.37
C SER A 545 -14.13 7.59 21.04
N ASN A 546 -13.14 7.17 20.25
CA ASN A 546 -12.87 7.73 18.93
C ASN A 546 -13.65 7.05 17.80
N ILE A 547 -14.40 5.97 18.06
CA ILE A 547 -15.31 5.40 17.06
C ILE A 547 -16.43 6.42 16.82
N THR A 548 -16.61 6.86 15.57
CA THR A 548 -17.55 7.95 15.22
C THR A 548 -18.49 7.56 14.07
N ALA A 549 -19.57 8.32 13.94
CA ALA A 549 -20.56 8.10 12.90
C ALA A 549 -19.99 8.39 11.50
N LYS A 550 -19.66 7.33 10.77
CA LYS A 550 -19.34 7.33 9.34
C LYS A 550 -20.07 6.19 8.67
N ASN A 551 -20.71 6.50 7.57
CA ASN A 551 -21.64 5.58 6.92
C ASN A 551 -20.91 4.58 6.03
N LEU A 552 -21.57 3.45 5.82
CA LEU A 552 -21.30 2.53 4.74
C LEU A 552 -22.51 2.53 3.79
N ASP A 553 -22.32 3.09 2.60
CA ASP A 553 -23.34 3.17 1.55
C ASP A 553 -23.12 2.04 0.53
N ASN A 554 -24.09 1.13 0.42
CA ASN A 554 -23.99 -0.07 -0.40
C ASN A 554 -24.99 -0.07 -1.56
N LYS A 555 -24.47 0.06 -2.79
CA LYS A 555 -25.19 -0.18 -4.06
C LYS A 555 -24.70 -1.44 -4.79
N GLY A 556 -23.62 -2.05 -4.32
CA GLY A 556 -23.01 -3.27 -4.87
C GLY A 556 -23.14 -4.41 -3.89
N THR A 557 -22.00 -5.02 -3.51
CA THR A 557 -21.97 -6.11 -2.52
C THR A 557 -21.16 -5.72 -1.30
N VAL A 558 -21.72 -5.91 -0.10
CA VAL A 558 -20.99 -5.86 1.17
C VAL A 558 -20.98 -7.24 1.77
N LYS A 559 -19.79 -7.76 2.05
CA LYS A 559 -19.57 -9.04 2.70
C LYS A 559 -18.92 -8.84 4.07
N VAL A 560 -19.33 -9.64 5.05
CA VAL A 560 -18.65 -9.67 6.35
C VAL A 560 -18.07 -11.07 6.60
N THR A 561 -16.78 -11.08 6.90
CA THR A 561 -16.05 -12.27 7.31
C THR A 561 -15.65 -12.11 8.77
N GLY A 562 -16.03 -13.07 9.61
CA GLY A 562 -15.78 -13.00 11.04
C GLY A 562 -16.86 -12.24 11.80
N THR A 563 -16.60 -11.90 13.06
CA THR A 563 -17.68 -11.74 14.05
C THR A 563 -17.70 -10.42 14.82
N THR A 564 -16.69 -9.57 14.64
CA THR A 564 -16.48 -8.37 15.47
C THR A 564 -16.29 -7.09 14.66
N ALA A 565 -16.60 -7.11 13.36
CA ALA A 565 -16.54 -5.90 12.54
C ALA A 565 -17.51 -4.82 13.08
N VAL A 566 -17.10 -3.56 13.03
CA VAL A 566 -17.87 -2.42 13.52
C VAL A 566 -18.07 -1.38 12.42
N ILE A 567 -19.30 -0.90 12.27
CA ILE A 567 -19.66 0.28 11.47
C ILE A 567 -20.11 1.37 12.44
N GLY A 568 -19.36 2.48 12.50
CA GLY A 568 -19.59 3.54 13.48
C GLY A 568 -20.81 4.41 13.19
N GLY A 569 -21.19 4.55 11.92
CA GLY A 569 -22.41 5.26 11.48
C GLY A 569 -23.49 4.31 11.01
N ASP A 570 -24.21 4.71 9.97
CA ASP A 570 -25.30 3.93 9.38
C ASP A 570 -24.80 2.94 8.33
N TYR A 571 -25.49 1.82 8.21
CA TYR A 571 -25.39 0.93 7.06
C TYR A 571 -26.62 1.10 6.16
N ILE A 572 -26.40 1.50 4.91
CA ILE A 572 -27.47 1.79 3.95
C ILE A 572 -27.36 0.80 2.79
N ALA A 573 -28.34 -0.07 2.63
CA ALA A 573 -28.38 -1.06 1.55
C ALA A 573 -29.43 -0.65 0.50
N HIS A 574 -28.97 -0.12 -0.63
CA HIS A 574 -29.82 0.37 -1.71
C HIS A 574 -30.46 -0.77 -2.52
N SER A 575 -31.51 -0.44 -3.27
CA SER A 575 -32.13 -1.37 -4.21
C SER A 575 -31.11 -1.95 -5.19
N GLY A 576 -31.12 -3.27 -5.36
CA GLY A 576 -30.18 -4.00 -6.21
C GLY A 576 -28.83 -4.31 -5.55
N SER A 577 -28.56 -3.80 -4.34
CA SER A 577 -27.39 -4.20 -3.55
C SER A 577 -27.57 -5.55 -2.87
N THR A 578 -26.47 -6.19 -2.51
CA THR A 578 -26.45 -7.44 -1.74
C THR A 578 -25.62 -7.30 -0.47
N THR A 579 -26.12 -7.84 0.64
CA THR A 579 -25.39 -8.04 1.88
C THR A 579 -25.11 -9.53 2.07
N GLU A 580 -23.84 -9.93 2.03
CA GLU A 580 -23.41 -11.33 2.15
C GLU A 580 -22.84 -11.62 3.53
N MET A 581 -23.36 -12.65 4.20
CA MET A 581 -22.90 -13.08 5.52
C MET A 581 -22.74 -14.60 5.54
N ASP A 582 -21.74 -15.10 6.27
CA ASP A 582 -21.78 -16.49 6.74
C ASP A 582 -22.68 -16.57 7.99
N PHE A 583 -23.33 -17.70 8.26
CA PHE A 583 -24.13 -17.90 9.48
C PHE A 583 -23.33 -17.75 10.78
N SER A 584 -22.00 -17.85 10.71
CA SER A 584 -21.09 -17.57 11.81
C SER A 584 -20.53 -16.15 11.80
N SER A 585 -20.80 -15.33 10.78
CA SER A 585 -20.38 -13.93 10.72
C SER A 585 -21.32 -13.01 11.51
N LYS A 586 -20.77 -11.88 11.98
CA LYS A 586 -21.52 -10.84 12.69
C LYS A 586 -20.87 -9.47 12.49
N VAL A 587 -21.70 -8.44 12.26
CA VAL A 587 -21.30 -7.02 12.27
C VAL A 587 -22.16 -6.22 13.24
N ARG A 588 -21.53 -5.27 13.94
CA ARG A 588 -22.24 -4.29 14.78
C ARG A 588 -22.27 -2.92 14.10
N VAL A 589 -23.46 -2.39 13.89
CA VAL A 589 -23.71 -1.07 13.34
C VAL A 589 -24.13 -0.16 14.48
N LEU A 590 -23.33 0.85 14.81
CA LEU A 590 -23.62 1.71 15.95
C LEU A 590 -24.76 2.70 15.68
N GLY A 591 -24.91 3.12 14.41
CA GLY A 591 -26.07 3.85 13.91
C GLY A 591 -27.27 2.94 13.63
N LYS A 592 -27.98 3.21 12.53
CA LYS A 592 -29.09 2.39 12.04
C LYS A 592 -28.69 1.52 10.85
N ILE A 593 -29.44 0.44 10.65
CA ILE A 593 -29.48 -0.32 9.41
C ILE A 593 -30.70 0.15 8.62
N ASP A 594 -30.47 0.66 7.41
CA ASP A 594 -31.51 1.14 6.49
C ASP A 594 -31.54 0.28 5.22
N MET A 595 -32.49 -0.64 5.16
CA MET A 595 -32.69 -1.55 4.03
C MET A 595 -33.61 -0.88 3.00
N GLN A 596 -33.06 -0.27 1.96
CA GLN A 596 -33.80 0.42 0.91
C GLN A 596 -34.05 -0.48 -0.31
N GLY A 597 -34.42 -1.75 -0.06
CA GLY A 597 -34.60 -2.77 -1.10
C GLY A 597 -33.34 -3.58 -1.42
N GLY A 598 -32.32 -3.56 -0.56
CA GLY A 598 -31.17 -4.47 -0.67
C GLY A 598 -31.55 -5.92 -0.36
N ALA A 599 -30.84 -6.87 -0.97
CA ALA A 599 -30.97 -8.30 -0.70
C ALA A 599 -29.98 -8.75 0.40
N ILE A 600 -30.31 -9.86 1.07
CA ILE A 600 -29.42 -10.53 2.02
C ILE A 600 -29.16 -11.95 1.52
N THR A 601 -27.89 -12.33 1.45
CA THR A 601 -27.47 -13.71 1.16
C THR A 601 -26.75 -14.29 2.36
N LEU A 602 -27.28 -15.40 2.86
CA LEU A 602 -26.71 -16.16 3.96
C LEU A 602 -26.05 -17.42 3.44
N SER A 603 -24.78 -17.58 3.75
CA SER A 603 -24.01 -18.79 3.43
C SER A 603 -23.68 -19.57 4.69
N SER A 604 -23.65 -20.89 4.59
CA SER A 604 -23.03 -21.75 5.60
C SER A 604 -22.30 -22.86 4.86
N ASN A 605 -21.12 -23.24 5.34
CA ASN A 605 -20.46 -24.49 4.91
C ASN A 605 -20.53 -25.57 6.00
N ARG A 606 -21.26 -25.30 7.09
CA ARG A 606 -21.37 -26.19 8.24
C ARG A 606 -22.58 -27.10 8.10
N TYR A 607 -22.46 -28.30 8.65
CA TYR A 607 -23.63 -29.13 8.93
C TYR A 607 -24.42 -28.46 10.04
N THR A 608 -25.62 -27.99 9.73
CA THR A 608 -26.49 -27.34 10.71
C THR A 608 -27.44 -28.39 11.29
N THR A 609 -27.69 -28.34 12.59
CA THR A 609 -28.78 -29.15 13.18
C THR A 609 -30.14 -28.64 12.68
N LEU A 610 -31.22 -29.41 12.92
CA LEU A 610 -32.54 -29.15 12.32
C LEU A 610 -33.12 -27.73 12.57
N ARG A 611 -32.57 -26.92 13.48
CA ARG A 611 -32.91 -25.49 13.69
C ARG A 611 -31.74 -24.71 14.32
N GLU A 612 -31.20 -23.71 13.61
CA GLU A 612 -30.21 -22.76 14.16
C GLU A 612 -30.72 -21.31 14.01
N THR A 613 -30.49 -20.49 15.04
CA THR A 613 -30.77 -19.04 15.03
C THR A 613 -29.45 -18.30 15.26
N ALA A 614 -29.15 -17.31 14.42
CA ALA A 614 -27.95 -16.51 14.54
C ALA A 614 -28.25 -15.02 14.32
N THR A 615 -27.61 -14.16 15.10
CA THR A 615 -27.62 -12.71 14.91
C THR A 615 -26.44 -12.31 14.03
N ILE A 616 -26.73 -11.93 12.79
CA ILE A 616 -25.75 -11.57 11.75
C ILE A 616 -25.44 -10.07 11.72
N MET A 617 -26.39 -9.23 12.13
CA MET A 617 -26.28 -7.78 12.15
C MET A 617 -27.00 -7.24 13.38
N GLU A 618 -26.39 -6.29 14.06
CA GLU A 618 -26.98 -5.59 15.22
C GLU A 618 -26.91 -4.09 15.00
N ALA A 619 -27.98 -3.38 15.35
CA ALA A 619 -28.02 -1.92 15.29
C ALA A 619 -28.90 -1.32 16.40
N SER A 620 -28.87 0.01 16.54
CA SER A 620 -29.85 0.71 17.39
C SER A 620 -31.28 0.63 16.85
N ASN A 621 -31.40 0.68 15.52
CA ASN A 621 -32.64 0.61 14.79
C ASN A 621 -32.40 -0.11 13.45
N VAL A 622 -33.35 -0.94 13.05
CA VAL A 622 -33.37 -1.59 11.74
C VAL A 622 -34.67 -1.24 11.05
N GLN A 623 -34.59 -0.59 9.89
CA GLN A 623 -35.72 -0.09 9.15
C GLN A 623 -35.65 -0.44 7.66
N GLY A 624 -36.78 -0.32 6.98
CA GLY A 624 -36.88 -0.46 5.53
C GLY A 624 -37.38 -1.84 5.07
N ASN A 625 -37.23 -2.10 3.77
CA ASN A 625 -37.70 -3.29 3.09
C ASN A 625 -36.51 -4.12 2.57
N ILE A 626 -36.48 -5.40 2.91
CA ILE A 626 -35.53 -6.36 2.33
C ILE A 626 -36.14 -6.91 1.05
N ALA A 627 -35.43 -6.81 -0.08
CA ALA A 627 -35.94 -7.29 -1.36
C ALA A 627 -36.00 -8.83 -1.44
N ASN A 628 -34.96 -9.50 -0.96
CA ASN A 628 -34.88 -10.95 -0.92
C ASN A 628 -33.97 -11.44 0.20
N VAL A 629 -34.20 -12.66 0.68
CA VAL A 629 -33.31 -13.40 1.57
C VAL A 629 -33.00 -14.74 0.94
N GLU A 630 -31.75 -14.94 0.53
CA GLU A 630 -31.28 -16.20 -0.04
C GLU A 630 -30.43 -16.95 0.98
N THR A 631 -30.57 -18.28 1.00
CA THR A 631 -29.72 -19.14 1.81
C THR A 631 -29.00 -20.16 0.93
N ASN A 632 -27.68 -20.26 1.11
CA ASN A 632 -26.83 -21.16 0.35
C ASN A 632 -25.99 -22.03 1.30
N GLY A 633 -25.90 -23.32 1.00
CA GLY A 633 -24.91 -24.21 1.62
C GLY A 633 -25.25 -24.80 3.00
N MET A 634 -26.44 -24.57 3.57
CA MET A 634 -26.88 -25.28 4.79
C MET A 634 -27.03 -26.78 4.50
N ARG A 635 -25.99 -27.56 4.81
CA ARG A 635 -26.00 -29.02 4.67
C ARG A 635 -26.67 -29.60 5.90
N THR A 636 -27.67 -30.44 5.71
CA THR A 636 -28.28 -31.21 6.80
C THR A 636 -27.34 -32.36 7.16
N ALA A 637 -27.09 -32.56 8.46
CA ALA A 637 -26.31 -33.69 8.97
C ALA A 637 -27.06 -35.01 8.81
#